data_AF-A0A7C3I6L6-F1
#
_entry.id   AF-A0A7C3I6L6-F1
#
_cell.length_a   1.000
_cell.length_b   1.000
_cell.length_c   1.000
_cell.angle_alpha   90.00
_cell.angle_beta   90.00
_cell.angle_gamma   90.00
#
_symmetry.space_group_name_H-M   'P 1'
#
loop_
_entity.id
_entity.type
_entity.pdbx_description
1 polymer ?
#
loop_
_entity_poly.entity_id
_entity_poly.type
_entity_poly.pdbx_seq_one_letter_code
_entity_poly.pdbx_strand_id
1 'polypeptide(L)'
;MRAAFGRVVESAAEKLVFISGVLVILFVVLIFVFLLKDGLPVFHSVSVKDFLFGRDWQPLSEKFQILPLILGSFLVTMGAVVIAVPIGVASAVYLAE
;
A
#
# COMPACT_ATOMS: atom_id res chain seq x y z
N MET A 1 -37.91 11.62 26.16
CA MET A 1 -36.53 11.27 26.55
C MET A 1 -35.73 10.55 25.45
N ARG A 2 -36.28 9.58 24.70
CA ARG A 2 -35.56 8.84 23.64
C ARG A 2 -35.06 9.69 22.45
N ALA A 3 -35.79 10.74 22.06
CA ALA A 3 -35.43 11.61 20.93
C ALA A 3 -34.28 12.60 21.20
N ALA A 4 -33.92 12.84 22.48
CA ALA A 4 -32.74 13.64 22.83
C ALA A 4 -31.47 12.78 22.79
N PHE A 5 -31.57 11.52 23.24
CA PHE A 5 -30.47 10.56 23.22
C PHE A 5 -29.98 10.23 21.80
N GLY A 6 -30.90 10.03 20.84
CA GLY A 6 -30.54 9.78 19.44
C GLY A 6 -29.74 10.91 18.79
N ARG A 7 -30.12 12.18 19.03
CA ARG A 7 -29.43 13.37 18.49
C ARG A 7 -28.02 13.55 19.04
N VAL A 8 -27.80 13.19 20.31
CA VAL A 8 -26.45 13.24 20.93
C VAL A 8 -25.55 12.16 20.33
N VAL A 9 -26.07 10.95 20.12
CA VAL A 9 -25.32 9.85 19.48
C VAL A 9 -24.98 10.18 18.03
N GLU A 10 -25.93 10.75 17.28
CA GLU A 10 -25.72 11.17 15.89
C GLU A 10 -24.63 12.25 15.78
N SER A 11 -24.70 13.29 16.61
CA SER A 11 -23.66 14.34 16.62
C SER A 11 -22.28 13.81 17.09
N ALA A 12 -22.25 12.83 18.00
CA ALA A 12 -21.01 12.20 18.43
C ALA A 12 -20.40 11.32 17.32
N ALA A 13 -21.22 10.56 16.62
CA ALA A 13 -20.78 9.71 15.50
C ALA A 13 -20.24 10.55 14.33
N GLU A 14 -20.93 11.64 13.98
CA GLU A 14 -20.48 12.58 12.94
C GLU A 14 -19.10 13.17 13.27
N LYS A 15 -18.92 13.65 14.51
CA LYS A 15 -17.63 14.18 14.97
C LYS A 15 -16.53 13.12 15.01
N LEU A 16 -16.83 11.89 15.43
CA LEU A 16 -15.85 10.80 15.45
C LEU A 16 -15.37 10.43 14.04
N VAL A 17 -16.29 10.32 13.08
CA VAL A 17 -15.94 10.04 11.68
C VAL A 17 -15.13 11.20 11.09
N PHE A 18 -15.50 12.45 11.37
CA PHE A 18 -14.75 13.62 10.93
C PHE A 18 -13.32 13.65 11.51
N ILE A 19 -13.17 13.45 12.82
CA ILE A 19 -11.86 13.39 13.48
C ILE A 19 -11.04 12.21 12.94
N SER A 20 -11.66 11.05 12.74
CA SER A 20 -11.00 9.88 12.15
C SER A 20 -10.47 10.18 10.76
N GLY A 21 -11.26 10.83 9.90
CA GLY A 21 -10.80 11.27 8.57
C GLY A 21 -9.63 12.25 8.64
N VAL A 22 -9.70 13.26 9.50
CA VAL A 22 -8.60 14.21 9.72
C VAL A 22 -7.34 13.50 10.21
N LEU A 23 -7.46 12.55 11.13
CA LEU A 23 -6.35 11.75 11.63
C LEU A 23 -5.71 10.89 10.53
N VAL A 24 -6.51 10.27 9.66
CA VAL A 24 -5.97 9.51 8.52
C VAL A 24 -5.14 10.40 7.60
N ILE A 25 -5.65 11.58 7.24
CA ILE A 25 -4.92 12.54 6.41
C ILE A 25 -3.62 12.96 7.12
N LEU A 26 -3.70 13.26 8.42
CA LEU A 26 -2.53 13.62 9.22
C LEU A 26 -1.46 12.51 9.22
N PHE A 27 -1.87 11.25 9.41
CA PHE A 27 -0.95 10.11 9.39
C PHE A 27 -0.35 9.89 8.00
N VAL A 28 -1.13 10.04 6.93
CA VAL A 28 -0.60 9.95 5.55
C VAL A 28 0.46 11.01 5.31
N VAL A 29 0.21 12.26 5.71
CA VAL A 29 1.19 13.34 5.59
C VAL A 29 2.44 13.04 6.44
N LEU A 30 2.27 12.55 7.66
CA LEU A 30 3.39 12.20 8.54
C LEU A 30 4.26 11.08 7.96
N ILE A 31 3.63 10.02 7.45
CA ILE A 31 4.34 8.90 6.78
C ILE A 31 5.06 9.42 5.54
N PHE A 32 4.42 10.27 4.74
CA PHE A 32 5.05 10.84 3.55
C PHE A 32 6.29 11.66 3.89
N VAL A 33 6.22 12.52 4.90
CA VAL A 33 7.37 13.30 5.39
C VAL A 33 8.48 12.38 5.91
N PHE A 34 8.13 11.34 6.66
CA PHE A 34 9.09 10.37 7.20
C PHE A 34 9.81 9.61 6.07
N LEU A 35 9.06 9.13 5.07
CA LEU A 35 9.61 8.46 3.89
C LEU A 35 10.56 9.36 3.10
N LEU A 36 10.23 10.65 2.93
CA LEU A 36 11.13 11.59 2.28
C LEU A 36 12.38 11.84 3.11
N LYS A 37 12.25 12.04 4.42
CA LYS A 37 13.37 12.30 5.32
C LYS A 37 14.38 11.14 5.34
N ASP A 38 13.90 9.91 5.40
CA ASP A 38 14.77 8.73 5.50
C ASP A 38 15.18 8.19 4.12
N GLY A 39 14.36 8.40 3.09
CA GLY A 39 14.60 7.92 1.72
C GLY A 39 15.44 8.85 0.85
N LEU A 40 15.32 10.18 1.00
CA LEU A 40 16.13 11.14 0.21
C LEU A 40 17.64 10.97 0.40
N PRO A 41 18.16 10.69 1.62
CA PRO A 41 19.59 10.52 1.82
C PRO A 41 20.22 9.39 1.01
N VAL A 42 19.45 8.38 0.60
CA VAL A 42 19.92 7.26 -0.22
C VAL A 42 20.44 7.71 -1.58
N PHE A 43 19.93 8.84 -2.10
CA PHE A 43 20.39 9.40 -3.38
C PHE A 43 21.77 10.06 -3.29
N HIS A 44 22.35 10.20 -2.09
CA HIS A 44 23.75 10.61 -1.93
C HIS A 44 24.73 9.48 -2.24
N SER A 45 24.36 8.22 -1.97
CA SER A 45 25.21 7.04 -2.23
C SER A 45 24.90 6.35 -3.55
N VAL A 46 23.66 6.43 -4.03
CA VAL A 46 23.20 5.77 -5.25
C VAL A 46 22.61 6.81 -6.23
N SER A 47 23.08 6.81 -7.47
CA SER A 47 22.53 7.69 -8.51
C SER A 47 21.07 7.32 -8.82
N VAL A 48 20.23 8.30 -9.20
CA VAL A 48 18.81 8.04 -9.56
C VAL A 48 18.69 7.00 -10.68
N LYS A 49 19.63 7.02 -11.63
CA LYS A 49 19.66 6.07 -12.75
C LYS A 49 19.95 4.65 -12.25
N ASP A 50 20.93 4.49 -11.37
CA ASP A 50 21.25 3.18 -10.79
C ASP A 50 20.13 2.69 -9.87
N PHE A 51 19.51 3.58 -9.09
CA PHE A 51 18.33 3.24 -8.28
C PHE A 51 17.20 2.66 -9.13
N LEU A 52 16.90 3.28 -10.29
CA LEU A 52 15.80 2.86 -11.18
C LEU A 52 16.12 1.65 -12.06
N PHE A 53 17.34 1.55 -12.58
CA PHE A 53 17.70 0.54 -13.59
C PHE A 53 18.71 -0.51 -13.12
N GLY A 54 19.28 -0.36 -11.93
CA GLY A 54 20.21 -1.35 -11.38
C GLY A 54 19.49 -2.63 -10.97
N ARG A 55 20.24 -3.73 -10.92
CA ARG A 55 19.70 -5.08 -10.80
C ARG A 55 20.00 -5.73 -9.44
N ASP A 56 20.82 -5.10 -8.60
CA ASP A 56 21.21 -5.65 -7.30
C ASP A 56 20.30 -5.12 -6.19
N TRP A 57 19.60 -6.02 -5.51
CA TRP A 57 18.95 -5.73 -4.24
C TRP A 57 19.83 -6.25 -3.09
N GLN A 58 20.70 -5.40 -2.54
CA GLN A 58 21.61 -5.78 -1.44
C GLN A 58 21.61 -4.71 -0.33
N PRO A 59 20.61 -4.73 0.57
CA PRO A 59 20.50 -3.76 1.67
C PRO A 59 21.72 -3.73 2.60
N LEU A 60 22.38 -4.88 2.80
CA LEU A 60 23.61 -5.04 3.60
C LEU A 60 24.81 -4.29 3.03
N SER A 61 24.79 -3.98 1.74
CA SER A 61 25.86 -3.26 1.03
C SER A 61 25.37 -1.89 0.52
N GLU A 62 24.32 -1.34 1.15
CA GLU A 62 23.71 -0.05 0.81
C GLU A 62 23.22 0.07 -0.64
N LYS A 63 22.93 -1.07 -1.30
CA LYS A 63 22.41 -1.13 -2.67
C LYS A 63 20.90 -1.35 -2.66
N PHE A 64 20.17 -0.28 -2.94
CA PHE A 64 18.70 -0.26 -2.89
C PHE A 64 18.06 -0.05 -4.27
N GLN A 65 18.29 -0.95 -5.23
CA GLN A 65 17.73 -0.78 -6.58
C GLN A 65 16.30 -1.30 -6.71
N ILE A 66 15.39 -0.49 -7.24
CA ILE A 66 13.95 -0.79 -7.22
C ILE A 66 13.51 -1.81 -8.30
N LEU A 67 14.27 -1.92 -9.40
CA LEU A 67 13.92 -2.79 -10.52
C LEU A 67 13.66 -4.25 -10.15
N PRO A 68 14.53 -4.94 -9.38
CA PRO A 68 14.27 -6.32 -8.95
C PRO A 68 13.01 -6.46 -8.09
N LEU A 69 12.64 -5.44 -7.31
CA LEU A 69 11.38 -5.46 -6.54
C LEU A 69 10.16 -5.39 -7.46
N ILE A 70 10.19 -4.48 -8.44
CA ILE A 70 9.09 -4.32 -9.41
C ILE A 70 8.92 -5.61 -10.23
N LEU A 71 10.02 -6.15 -10.75
CA LEU A 71 10.00 -7.40 -11.51
C LEU A 71 9.55 -8.58 -10.65
N GLY A 72 10.01 -8.66 -9.39
CA GLY A 72 9.59 -9.69 -8.44
C GLY A 72 8.09 -9.65 -8.18
N SER A 73 7.53 -8.48 -7.87
CA SER A 73 6.08 -8.32 -7.67
C SER A 73 5.30 -8.70 -8.93
N PHE A 74 5.74 -8.25 -10.10
CA PHE A 74 5.08 -8.58 -11.36
C PHE A 74 5.08 -10.08 -11.65
N LEU A 75 6.23 -10.74 -11.47
CA LEU A 75 6.36 -12.19 -11.64
C LEU A 75 5.45 -12.97 -10.68
N VAL A 76 5.40 -12.56 -9.40
CA VAL A 76 4.51 -13.18 -8.41
C VAL A 76 3.04 -12.98 -8.78
N THR A 77 2.65 -11.77 -9.19
CA THR A 77 1.28 -11.49 -9.63
C THR A 77 0.91 -12.32 -10.86
N MET A 78 1.77 -12.40 -11.87
CA MET A 78 1.54 -13.22 -13.06
C MET A 78 1.45 -14.71 -12.71
N GLY A 79 2.36 -15.21 -11.88
CA GLY A 79 2.31 -16.59 -11.40
C GLY A 79 1.02 -16.91 -10.64
N ALA A 80 0.58 -15.99 -9.76
CA ALA A 80 -0.68 -16.12 -9.05
C ALA A 80 -1.88 -16.15 -10.00
N VAL A 81 -1.91 -15.28 -11.01
CA VAL A 81 -2.97 -15.24 -12.03
C VAL A 81 -3.04 -16.55 -12.82
N VAL A 82 -1.90 -17.08 -13.25
CA VAL A 82 -1.84 -18.34 -14.01
C VAL A 82 -2.45 -19.51 -13.24
N ILE A 83 -2.37 -19.52 -11.91
CA ILE A 83 -2.96 -20.57 -11.07
C ILE A 83 -4.40 -20.24 -10.69
N ALA A 84 -4.66 -19.01 -10.24
CA ALA A 84 -5.95 -18.61 -9.70
C ALA A 84 -7.05 -18.53 -10.77
N VAL A 85 -6.72 -18.09 -11.99
CA VAL A 85 -7.69 -17.95 -13.08
C VAL A 85 -8.28 -19.30 -13.50
N PRO A 86 -7.51 -20.34 -13.89
CA PRO A 86 -8.11 -21.59 -14.34
C PRO A 86 -8.93 -22.27 -13.23
N ILE A 87 -8.47 -22.23 -11.98
CA ILE A 87 -9.22 -22.77 -10.83
C ILE A 87 -10.51 -21.98 -10.58
N GLY A 88 -10.43 -20.65 -10.64
CA GLY A 88 -11.57 -19.76 -10.48
C GLY A 88 -12.62 -19.95 -11.57
N VAL A 89 -12.20 -20.05 -12.83
CA VAL A 89 -13.09 -20.31 -13.96
C VAL A 89 -13.71 -21.71 -13.87
N ALA A 90 -12.94 -22.74 -13.55
CA ALA A 90 -13.47 -24.09 -13.39
C ALA A 90 -14.54 -24.16 -12.28
N SER A 91 -14.30 -23.49 -11.15
CA SER A 91 -15.27 -23.40 -10.05
C SER A 91 -16.53 -22.63 -10.44
N ALA A 92 -16.39 -21.54 -11.20
CA ALA A 92 -17.53 -20.75 -11.68
C ALA A 92 -18.41 -21.53 -12.66
N VAL A 93 -17.81 -22.33 -13.55
CA VAL A 93 -18.54 -23.20 -14.47
C VAL A 93 -19.33 -24.27 -13.70
N TYR A 94 -18.70 -24.93 -12.71
CA TYR A 94 -19.40 -25.93 -11.88
C TYR A 94 -20.56 -25.35 -11.08
N LEU A 95 -20.47 -24.09 -10.62
CA LEU A 95 -21.56 -23.42 -9.90
C LEU A 95 -22.70 -22.94 -10.82
N ALA A 96 -22.41 -22.76 -12.11
CA ALA A 96 -23.37 -22.26 -13.09
C ALA A 96 -24.26 -23.37 -13.67
N GLU A 97 -23.81 -24.64 -13.55
CA GLU A 97 -24.62 -25.83 -13.78
C GLU A 97 -25.50 -26.15 -12.57
#